data_AF-A0A1Q4ZR78-F1
#
_entry.id   AF-A0A1Q4ZR78-F1
#
_cell.length_a   1.000
_cell.length_b   1.000
_cell.length_c   1.000
_cell.angle_alpha   90.00
_cell.angle_beta   90.00
_cell.angle_gamma   90.00
#
_symmetry.space_group_name_H-M   'P 1'
#
loop_
_entity.id
_entity.type
_entity.pdbx_description
1 polymer ?
#
loop_
_entity_poly.entity_id
_entity_poly.type
_entity_poly.pdbx_seq_one_letter_code
_entity_poly.pdbx_strand_id
1 'polypeptide(L)'
;MPDRQPLEVPAGTLLQLAANDWTPGRGDLPVGTDVVVVVSGLRPANSRWTWVIGHRPQCEYATTDEHPPCVELRVRTSVLSRHRARA
;
A
#
# COMPACT_ATOMS: atom_id res chain seq x y z
N MET A 1 6.13 9.87 -25.56
CA MET A 1 5.74 8.87 -24.54
C MET A 1 4.71 9.55 -23.67
N PRO A 2 3.45 9.08 -23.55
CA PRO A 2 2.51 9.75 -22.67
C PRO A 2 3.07 9.69 -21.25
N ASP A 3 3.14 10.85 -20.59
CA ASP A 3 3.50 10.95 -19.18
C ASP A 3 2.56 10.04 -18.40
N ARG A 4 3.07 8.88 -18.00
CA ARG A 4 2.46 8.07 -16.96
C ARG A 4 2.56 8.92 -15.70
N GLN A 5 1.56 9.77 -15.46
CA GLN A 5 1.47 10.51 -14.22
C GLN A 5 1.67 9.49 -13.08
N PRO A 6 2.69 9.70 -12.22
CA PRO A 6 2.92 8.79 -11.12
C PRO A 6 1.63 8.69 -10.33
N LEU A 7 1.22 7.47 -10.04
CA LEU A 7 0.12 7.22 -9.16
C LEU A 7 0.52 7.74 -7.77
N GLU A 8 -0.09 8.85 -7.36
CA GLU A 8 0.17 9.49 -6.07
C GLU A 8 -0.94 9.13 -5.11
N VAL A 9 -0.60 8.33 -4.10
CA VAL A 9 -1.42 8.15 -2.90
C VAL A 9 -0.62 8.78 -1.75
N PRO A 10 -1.19 9.76 -1.03
CA PRO A 10 -0.48 10.42 0.06
C PRO A 10 -0.03 9.42 1.14
N ALA A 11 1.13 9.67 1.73
CA ALA A 11 1.51 8.99 2.96
C ALA A 11 0.48 9.30 4.06
N GLY A 12 0.20 8.32 4.94
CA GLY A 12 -0.88 8.36 5.92
C GLY A 12 -2.24 7.89 5.39
N THR A 13 -2.38 7.64 4.08
CA THR A 13 -3.64 7.13 3.52
C THR A 13 -3.89 5.70 3.99
N LEU A 14 -5.09 5.44 4.53
CA LEU A 14 -5.57 4.08 4.79
C LEU A 14 -6.06 3.43 3.50
N LEU A 15 -5.38 2.37 3.08
CA LEU A 15 -5.83 1.50 1.99
C LEU A 15 -6.51 0.27 2.57
N GLN A 16 -7.74 0.04 2.13
CA GLN A 16 -8.46 -1.21 2.37
C GLN A 16 -8.35 -2.04 1.09
N LEU A 17 -7.70 -3.19 1.17
CA LEU A 17 -7.38 -4.02 0.02
C LEU A 17 -8.08 -5.35 0.20
N ALA A 18 -8.91 -5.72 -0.79
CA ALA A 18 -9.51 -7.03 -0.82
C ALA A 18 -8.45 -8.11 -1.10
N ALA A 19 -8.67 -9.34 -0.63
CA ALA A 19 -7.79 -10.49 -0.80
C ALA A 19 -7.14 -10.65 -2.20
N ASN A 20 -7.87 -10.30 -3.27
CA ASN A 20 -7.45 -10.46 -4.67
C ASN A 20 -6.78 -9.22 -5.30
N ASP A 21 -6.76 -8.11 -4.57
CA ASP A 21 -6.25 -6.82 -5.03
C ASP A 21 -4.77 -6.61 -4.68
N TRP A 22 -4.21 -7.48 -3.83
CA TRP A 22 -2.83 -7.40 -3.37
C TRP A 22 -2.14 -8.76 -3.34
N THR A 23 -0.81 -8.74 -3.29
CA THR A 23 0.04 -9.90 -3.03
C THR A 23 1.17 -9.51 -2.08
N PRO A 24 1.59 -10.41 -1.16
CA PRO A 24 2.64 -10.10 -0.20
C PRO A 24 4.00 -9.92 -0.90
N GLY A 25 4.78 -8.96 -0.43
CA GLY A 25 6.22 -8.85 -0.72
C GLY A 25 7.05 -9.09 0.53
N ARG A 26 6.85 -8.25 1.55
CA ARG A 26 7.55 -8.29 2.84
C ARG A 26 6.57 -8.12 3.99
N GLY A 27 6.78 -8.89 5.05
CA GLY A 27 5.96 -8.89 6.27
C GLY A 27 4.98 -10.06 6.35
N ASP A 28 4.47 -10.29 7.56
CA ASP A 28 3.62 -11.45 7.88
C ASP A 28 2.13 -11.13 7.65
N LEU A 29 1.76 -10.87 6.39
CA LEU A 29 0.37 -10.66 6.02
C LEU A 29 -0.25 -11.97 5.51
N PRO A 30 -1.39 -12.39 6.09
CA PRO A 30 -2.08 -13.60 5.64
C PRO A 30 -2.59 -13.42 4.21
N VAL A 31 -2.17 -14.31 3.32
CA VAL A 31 -2.61 -14.30 1.91
C VAL A 31 -4.07 -14.70 1.83
N GLY A 32 -4.82 -14.04 0.95
CA GLY A 32 -6.22 -14.37 0.73
C GLY A 32 -7.18 -13.74 1.74
N THR A 33 -6.70 -12.81 2.58
CA THR A 33 -7.56 -12.00 3.44
C THR A 33 -7.58 -10.55 3.01
N ASP A 34 -8.65 -9.86 3.38
CA ASP A 34 -8.71 -8.41 3.28
C ASP A 34 -7.72 -7.81 4.28
N VAL A 35 -6.99 -6.78 3.86
CA VAL A 35 -5.98 -6.12 4.69
C VAL A 35 -6.19 -4.62 4.68
N VAL A 36 -5.87 -4.00 5.80
CA VAL A 36 -5.81 -2.55 5.93
C VAL A 36 -4.36 -2.15 6.15
N VAL A 37 -3.87 -1.22 5.33
CA VAL A 37 -2.49 -0.74 5.41
C VAL A 37 -2.47 0.77 5.30
N VAL A 38 -1.69 1.41 6.16
CA VAL A 38 -1.40 2.83 6.09
C VAL A 38 -0.22 3.01 5.14
N VAL A 39 -0.40 3.82 4.10
CA VAL A 39 0.63 4.08 3.09
C VAL A 39 1.74 4.93 3.70
N SER A 40 2.98 4.51 3.52
CA SER A 40 4.17 5.32 3.80
C SER A 40 4.90 5.70 2.51
N GLY A 41 4.77 4.90 1.45
CA GLY A 41 5.32 5.22 0.14
C GLY A 41 4.82 4.29 -0.96
N LEU A 42 4.99 4.71 -2.21
CA LEU A 42 4.67 3.93 -3.40
C LEU A 42 5.91 3.78 -4.29
N ARG A 43 6.09 2.61 -4.88
CA ARG A 43 7.11 2.35 -5.90
C ARG A 43 6.47 1.64 -7.10
N PRO A 44 6.57 2.16 -8.33
CA PRO A 44 6.03 1.47 -9.50
C PRO A 44 6.71 0.11 -9.68
N ALA A 45 5.92 -0.93 -9.98
CA ALA A 45 6.44 -2.26 -10.29
C ALA A 45 6.35 -2.56 -11.79
N ASN A 46 5.15 -2.41 -12.37
CA ASN A 46 4.88 -2.51 -13.80
C ASN A 46 3.56 -1.79 -14.14
N SER A 47 3.05 -1.97 -15.36
CA SER A 47 1.82 -1.32 -15.84
C SER A 47 0.54 -1.70 -15.08
N ARG A 48 0.55 -2.83 -14.36
CA ARG A 48 -0.63 -3.37 -13.65
C ARG A 48 -0.47 -3.38 -12.13
N TRP A 49 0.75 -3.25 -11.64
CA TRP A 49 1.10 -3.42 -10.23
C TRP A 49 2.01 -2.31 -9.72
N THR A 50 1.75 -1.89 -8.49
CA THR A 50 2.53 -0.90 -7.74
C THR A 50 2.89 -1.50 -6.39
N TRP A 51 4.14 -1.34 -5.97
CA TRP A 51 4.56 -1.64 -4.61
C TRP A 51 4.01 -0.58 -3.66
N VAL A 52 3.26 -1.01 -2.66
CA VAL A 52 2.81 -0.21 -1.52
C VAL A 52 3.70 -0.56 -0.35
N ILE A 53 4.36 0.46 0.18
CA ILE A 53 5.23 0.39 1.35
C ILE A 53 4.46 1.06 2.48
N GLY A 54 4.32 0.40 3.63
CA GLY A 54 3.46 0.91 4.70
C GLY A 54 3.55 0.13 6.00
N HIS A 55 2.54 0.28 6.84
CA HIS A 55 2.40 -0.41 8.11
C HIS A 55 0.94 -0.82 8.37
N ARG A 56 0.73 -1.79 9.27
CA ARG A 56 -0.63 -2.18 9.70
C ARG A 56 -1.17 -1.15 10.70
N PRO A 57 -2.48 -0.86 10.73
CA PRO A 57 -3.08 0.02 11.74
C PRO A 57 -2.87 -0.48 13.17
N GLN A 58 -2.80 -1.81 13.35
CA GLN A 58 -2.56 -2.47 14.63
C GLN A 58 -1.07 -2.77 14.87
N CYS A 59 -0.14 -2.07 14.21
CA CYS A 59 1.25 -2.11 14.63
C CYS A 59 1.36 -1.40 16.00
N GLU A 60 1.03 -2.13 17.06
CA GLU A 60 1.29 -1.74 18.45
C GLU A 60 2.80 -1.85 18.68
N TYR A 61 3.49 -0.72 18.70
CA TYR A 61 4.82 -0.64 19.28
C TYR A 61 4.85 0.49 20.28
N ALA A 62 5.29 0.16 21.49
CA ALA A 62 5.00 0.90 22.70
C ALA A 62 5.70 2.27 22.81
N THR A 63 6.72 2.60 22.01
CA THR A 63 7.65 3.69 22.39
C THR A 63 8.49 4.35 21.28
N THR A 64 8.06 4.51 20.01
CA THR A 64 8.87 5.29 19.04
C THR A 64 8.02 6.15 18.09
N ASP A 65 8.31 7.44 18.00
CA ASP A 65 7.56 8.39 17.15
C ASP A 65 7.81 8.22 15.64
N GLU A 66 8.76 7.39 15.21
CA GLU A 66 9.09 7.18 13.81
C GLU A 66 9.34 5.70 13.53
N HIS A 67 8.45 5.07 12.75
CA HIS A 67 8.54 3.65 12.44
C HIS A 67 8.77 3.43 10.95
N PRO A 68 9.83 2.69 10.57
CA PRO A 68 10.04 2.30 9.19
C PRO A 68 8.91 1.33 8.74
N PRO A 69 8.56 1.36 7.45
CA PRO A 69 7.46 0.56 6.91
C PRO A 69 7.70 -0.94 7.16
N CYS A 70 6.77 -1.56 7.89
CA CYS A 70 6.86 -2.97 8.28
C CYS A 70 6.33 -3.93 7.21
N VAL A 71 5.57 -3.42 6.23
CA VAL A 71 4.96 -4.23 5.17
C VAL A 71 5.23 -3.67 3.78
N GLU A 72 5.47 -4.58 2.83
CA GLU A 72 5.49 -4.29 1.40
C GLU A 72 4.49 -5.21 0.68
N LEU A 73 3.62 -4.60 -0.13
CA LEU A 73 2.57 -5.30 -0.90
C LEU A 73 2.71 -4.93 -2.37
N ARG A 74 2.44 -5.85 -3.30
CA ARG A 74 2.10 -5.46 -4.68
C ARG A 74 0.60 -5.31 -4.76
N VAL A 75 0.15 -4.10 -5.06
CA VAL A 75 -1.27 -3.78 -5.22
C VAL A 75 -1.55 -3.48 -6.68
N ARG A 76 -2.73 -3.89 -7.17
CA ARG A 76 -3.15 -3.55 -8.53
C ARG A 76 -3.24 -2.04 -8.68
N THR A 77 -2.61 -1.49 -9.72
CA THR A 77 -2.60 -0.03 -9.96
C THR A 77 -4.01 0.54 -10.10
N SER A 78 -4.94 -0.22 -10.68
CA SER A 78 -6.36 0.17 -10.80
C SER A 78 -7.09 0.32 -9.46
N VAL A 79 -6.64 -0.37 -8.40
CA VAL A 79 -7.20 -0.24 -7.05
C VAL A 79 -6.75 1.09 -6.46
N LEU A 80 -5.46 1.38 -6.53
CA LEU A 80 -4.87 2.61 -6.00
C LEU A 80 -5.41 3.87 -6.69
N SER A 81 -5.68 3.82 -8.00
CA SER A 81 -6.29 4.93 -8.72
C SER A 81 -7.66 5.33 -8.16
N ARG A 82 -8.41 4.39 -7.56
CA ARG A 82 -9.70 4.69 -6.92
C ARG A 82 -9.54 5.47 -5.61
N HIS A 83 -8.43 5.28 -4.92
CA HIS A 83 -8.12 6.00 -3.67
C HIS A 83 -7.58 7.41 -3.91
N ARG A 84 -7.09 7.71 -5.12
CA ARG A 84 -6.65 9.05 -5.51
C ARG A 84 -7.80 10.06 -5.69
N ALA A 85 -9.03 9.58 -5.95
CA ALA A 85 -10.19 10.42 -6.23
C ALA A 85 -11.01 10.83 -4.98
N ARG A 86 -10.53 10.50 -3.77
CA ARG A 86 -11.24 10.77 -2.50
C ARG A 86 -10.46 11.67 -1.53
N ALA A 87 -9.39 12.31 -2.00
CA ALA A 87 -8.67 13.33 -1.24
C ALA A 87 -9.26 14.72 -1.55
#